data_AF-A0A919B9B6-F1
#
_entry.id   AF-A0A919B9B6-F1
#
_cell.length_a   1.000
_cell.length_b   1.000
_cell.length_c   1.000
_cell.angle_alpha   90.00
_cell.angle_beta   90.00
_cell.angle_gamma   90.00
#
_symmetry.space_group_name_H-M   'P 1'
#
loop_
_entity.id
_entity.type
_entity.pdbx_description
1 polymer ?
#
loop_
_entity_poly.entity_id
_entity_poly.type
_entity_poly.pdbx_seq_one_letter_code
_entity_poly.pdbx_strand_id
1 'polypeptide(L)' 'MTLDTVDQILSDPRTVLRIRLEPGDLLWLDNTVVLHGRTAFDDPPSPHARRCLARVWVD' A
#
# COMPACT_ATOMS: atom_id res chain seq x y z
N MET A 1 4.17 24.32 1.92
CA MET A 1 3.37 24.60 3.14
C MET A 1 2.09 23.77 3.21
N THR A 2 1.21 23.74 2.20
CA THR A 2 -0.05 22.96 2.28
C THR A 2 0.14 21.46 2.11
N LEU A 3 0.99 21.04 1.17
CA LEU A 3 1.32 19.62 0.96
C LEU A 3 2.08 19.02 2.16
N ASP A 4 2.92 19.82 2.83
CA ASP A 4 3.64 19.38 4.02
C ASP A 4 2.69 19.01 5.17
N THR A 5 1.57 19.74 5.34
CA THR A 5 0.54 19.40 6.32
C THR A 5 -0.21 18.13 5.95
N VAL A 6 -0.47 17.92 4.66
CA VAL A 6 -1.08 16.67 4.16
C VAL A 6 -0.15 15.50 4.44
N ASP A 7 1.14 15.62 4.13
CA ASP A 7 2.14 14.58 4.42
C ASP A 7 2.26 14.28 5.92
N GLN A 8 2.21 15.30 6.78
CA GLN A 8 2.19 15.12 8.23
C GLN A 8 0.98 14.31 8.71
N ILE A 9 -0.22 14.62 8.23
CA ILE A 9 -1.45 13.91 8.59
C ILE A 9 -1.40 12.46 8.10
N LEU A 10 -0.94 12.24 6.87
CA LEU A 10 -0.84 10.91 6.27
C LEU A 10 0.28 10.05 6.89
N SER A 11 1.24 10.68 7.57
CA SER A 11 2.33 9.99 8.27
C SER A 11 2.02 9.72 9.75
N ASP A 12 0.91 10.25 10.30
CA ASP A 12 0.52 10.03 11.69
C ASP A 12 0.16 8.54 11.91
N PRO A 13 0.79 7.83 12.85
CA PRO A 13 0.48 6.43 13.14
C PRO A 13 -1.00 6.15 13.46
N ARG A 14 -1.76 7.16 13.90
CA ARG A 14 -3.21 7.04 14.19
C ARG A 14 -4.07 7.02 12.93
N THR A 15 -3.57 7.49 11.80
CA THR A 15 -4.27 7.54 10.51
C THR A 15 -3.80 6.45 9.56
N VAL A 16 -2.76 5.69 9.93
CA VAL A 16 -2.14 4.66 9.09
C VAL A 16 -2.54 3.26 9.54
N LEU A 17 -3.19 2.51 8.65
CA LEU A 17 -3.36 1.06 8.80
C LEU A 17 -2.24 0.31 8.07
N ARG A 18 -1.48 -0.52 8.80
CA ARG A 18 -0.44 -1.37 8.20
C ARG A 18 -0.98 -2.77 7.96
N ILE A 19 -0.94 -3.20 6.70
CA ILE A 19 -1.43 -4.51 6.26
C ILE A 19 -0.25 -5.29 5.66
N ARG A 20 -0.06 -6.53 6.13
CA ARG A 20 0.81 -7.51 5.50
C ARG A 20 -0.06 -8.39 4.62
N LEU A 21 0.22 -8.40 3.31
CA LEU A 21 -0.44 -9.31 2.37
C LEU A 21 0.41 -10.57 2.18
N GLU A 22 -0.24 -11.72 2.20
CA GLU A 22 0.32 -13.03 1.87
C GLU A 22 -0.21 -13.51 0.50
N PRO A 23 0.47 -14.47 -0.17
CA PRO A 23 -0.04 -15.05 -1.40
C PRO A 23 -1.45 -15.63 -1.21
N GLY A 24 -2.42 -15.11 -1.97
CA GLY A 24 -3.84 -15.48 -1.87
C GLY A 24 -4.72 -14.41 -1.24
N ASP A 25 -4.14 -13.43 -0.54
CA ASP A 25 -4.90 -12.32 0.04
C ASP A 25 -5.39 -11.33 -1.02
N LEU A 26 -6.54 -10.72 -0.72
CA LEU A 26 -7.11 -9.62 -1.49
C LEU A 26 -7.24 -8.38 -0.61
N LEU A 27 -6.67 -7.27 -1.06
CA LEU A 27 -6.95 -5.94 -0.51
C LEU A 27 -8.01 -5.25 -1.37
N TRP A 28 -9.21 -5.09 -0.82
CA TRP A 28 -10.29 -4.31 -1.41
C TRP A 28 -10.48 -3.01 -0.64
N LEU A 29 -10.46 -1.87 -1.33
CA LEU A 29 -10.62 -0.55 -0.72
C LEU A 29 -11.32 0.42 -1.66
N ASP A 30 -11.89 1.48 -1.09
CA ASP A 30 -12.41 2.62 -1.84
C ASP A 30 -11.28 3.61 -2.15
N ASN A 31 -10.92 3.70 -3.43
CA ASN A 31 -9.83 4.55 -3.89
C ASN A 31 -10.15 6.05 -3.83
N THR A 32 -11.41 6.44 -3.64
CA THR A 32 -11.81 7.85 -3.56
C THR A 32 -11.55 8.45 -2.18
N VAL A 33 -11.42 7.62 -1.14
CA VAL A 33 -11.26 8.06 0.25
C VAL A 33 -10.03 7.50 0.96
N VAL A 34 -9.41 6.43 0.44
CA VAL A 34 -8.21 5.82 1.05
C VAL A 34 -6.97 6.06 0.19
N LEU A 35 -6.02 6.83 0.72
CA LEU A 35 -4.66 6.82 0.20
C LEU A 35 -3.95 5.55 0.67
N HIS A 36 -3.29 4.86 -0.27
CA HIS A 36 -2.58 3.63 0.02
C HIS A 36 -1.18 3.65 -0.63
N GLY A 37 -0.26 2.90 -0.02
CA GLY A 37 1.12 2.81 -0.46
C GLY A 37 1.75 1.48 -0.06
N ARG A 38 3.07 1.38 -0.23
CA ARG A 38 3.85 0.22 0.19
C ARG A 38 5.13 0.66 0.87
N THR A 39 5.59 -0.13 1.84
CA THR A 39 6.96 0.01 2.36
C THR A 39 7.98 -0.42 1.32
N ALA A 40 9.22 0.10 1.44
CA ALA A 40 10.34 -0.39 0.66
C ALA A 40 10.59 -1.88 0.93
N PHE A 41 11.10 -2.59 -0.08
CA PHE A 41 11.48 -4.00 -0.01
C PHE A 41 12.57 -4.28 -1.04
N ASP A 42 13.34 -5.32 -0.80
CA ASP A 42 14.35 -5.83 -1.74
C ASP A 42 13.81 -7.05 -2.48
N ASP A 43 14.11 -7.16 -3.77
CA ASP A 43 13.77 -8.36 -4.53
C ASP A 43 14.74 -9.51 -4.18
N PRO A 44 14.23 -10.73 -3.94
CA PRO A 44 15.09 -11.87 -3.75
C PRO A 44 15.83 -12.24 -5.07
N PRO A 45 17.01 -12.89 -4.98
CA PRO A 45 17.77 -13.29 -6.16
C PRO A 45 16.99 -14.23 -7.09
N SER A 46 16.17 -15.11 -6.51
CA SER A 46 15.31 -16.03 -7.26
C SER A 46 14.10 -15.29 -7.85
N PRO A 47 13.90 -15.29 -9.18
CA PRO A 47 12.76 -14.63 -9.80
C PRO A 47 11.40 -15.17 -9.33
N HIS A 48 11.34 -16.46 -8.99
CA HIS A 48 10.11 -17.13 -8.53
C HIS A 48 9.67 -16.71 -7.12
N ALA A 49 10.57 -16.08 -6.35
CA ALA A 49 10.27 -15.58 -5.01
C ALA A 49 9.90 -14.09 -5.01
N ARG A 50 9.92 -13.41 -6.17
CA ARG A 50 9.58 -12.00 -6.26
C ARG A 50 8.11 -11.76 -5.98
N ARG A 51 7.82 -10.63 -5.34
CA ARG A 51 6.45 -10.22 -5.07
C ARG A 51 5.75 -9.84 -6.38
N CYS A 52 4.60 -10.45 -6.64
CA CYS A 52 3.71 -10.10 -7.75
C CYS A 52 2.29 -9.88 -7.23
N LEU A 53 1.63 -8.80 -7.65
CA LEU A 53 0.24 -8.49 -7.31
C LEU A 53 -0.55 -8.21 -8.58
N ALA A 54 -1.72 -8.84 -8.70
CA ALA A 54 -2.73 -8.45 -9.68
C ALA A 54 -3.58 -7.30 -9.12
N ARG A 55 -3.96 -6.34 -9.97
CA ARG A 55 -4.78 -5.19 -9.60
C ARG A 55 -5.94 -5.04 -10.58
N VAL A 56 -7.14 -4.83 -10.04
CA VAL A 56 -8.38 -4.60 -10.78
C VAL A 56 -9.04 -3.32 -10.26
N TRP A 57 -9.78 -2.65 -11.12
CA TRP A 57 -10.60 -1.47 -10.81
C TRP A 57 -12.06 -1.79 -11.10
N VAL A 58 -12.94 -1.21 -10.30
CA VAL A 58 -14.40 -1.30 -10.47
C VAL A 58 -14.98 0.12 -10.43
N ASP A 59 -16.01 0.37 -11.23
CA ASP A 59 -16.72 1.65 -11.32
C ASP A 59 -17.82 1.78 -10.25
#